data_AF-A0A7W5QMW4-F1
#
_entry.id   AF-A0A7W5QMW4-F1
#
_cell.length_a   1.000
_cell.length_b   1.000
_cell.length_c   1.000
_cell.angle_alpha   90.00
_cell.angle_beta   90.00
_cell.angle_gamma   90.00
#
_symmetry.space_group_name_H-M   'P 1'
#
loop_
_entity.id
_entity.type
_entity.pdbx_description
1 polymer ?
#
loop_
_entity_poly.entity_id
_entity_poly.type
_entity_poly.pdbx_seq_one_letter_code
_entity_poly.pdbx_strand_id
1 'polypeptide(L)'
;MGRAVRKGSKEKSALPAAWKLEDAKARFSEVVRRAQSEGPQRVTVRGRDAVVVISVAELDRLLPQDPSKPAFLPFLEGLGLEGLNLEREVDLGRDVAL
;
A
#
# COMPACT_ATOMS: atom_id res chain seq x y z
N MET A 1 -0.41 17.24 45.96
CA MET A 1 -0.45 15.98 45.18
C MET A 1 -0.49 16.30 43.69
N GLY A 2 0.64 16.24 42.99
CA GLY A 2 0.71 16.49 41.55
C GLY A 2 0.24 15.27 40.75
N ARG A 3 -0.76 15.45 39.87
CA ARG A 3 -1.21 14.45 38.91
C ARG A 3 -0.20 14.37 37.75
N ALA A 4 0.50 13.23 37.66
CA ALA A 4 1.32 12.92 36.50
C ALA A 4 0.42 12.63 35.29
N VAL A 5 0.47 13.51 34.29
CA VAL A 5 -0.06 13.25 32.95
C VAL A 5 0.76 12.13 32.34
N ARG A 6 0.13 10.98 32.10
CA ARG A 6 0.75 9.84 31.43
C ARG A 6 0.99 10.24 29.98
N LYS A 7 2.28 10.38 29.62
CA LYS A 7 2.75 10.67 28.28
C LYS A 7 2.31 9.53 27.34
N GLY A 8 1.45 9.85 26.37
CA GLY A 8 1.01 8.92 25.34
C GLY A 8 2.20 8.25 24.68
N SER A 9 2.20 6.92 24.71
CA SER A 9 3.19 6.09 24.02
C SER A 9 3.11 6.41 22.53
N LYS A 10 4.21 6.89 21.95
CA LYS A 10 4.31 7.01 20.50
C LYS A 10 4.19 5.60 19.92
N GLU A 11 3.08 5.32 19.25
CA GLU A 11 3.01 4.26 18.26
C GLU A 11 4.05 4.58 17.18
N LYS A 12 5.26 4.05 17.35
CA LYS A 12 6.16 3.86 16.22
C LYS A 12 5.42 2.86 15.33
N SER A 13 4.84 3.33 14.23
CA SER A 13 4.63 2.48 13.07
C SER A 13 6.02 2.02 12.64
N ALA A 14 6.48 0.93 13.27
CA ALA A 14 7.73 0.31 12.93
C ALA A 14 7.53 -0.22 11.52
N LEU A 15 8.15 0.45 10.54
CA LEU A 15 8.42 -0.17 9.25
C LEU A 15 8.97 -1.58 9.59
N PRO A 16 8.41 -2.66 9.00
CA PRO A 16 8.83 -4.02 9.32
C PRO A 16 10.36 -4.09 9.23
N ALA A 17 10.98 -4.68 10.25
CA ALA A 17 12.43 -4.72 10.40
C ALA A 17 13.07 -5.21 9.08
N ALA A 18 13.87 -4.37 8.45
CA ALA A 18 14.48 -4.68 7.16
C ALA A 18 15.59 -5.72 7.31
N TRP A 19 15.65 -6.66 6.38
CA TRP A 19 16.69 -7.68 6.33
C TRP A 19 17.96 -7.10 5.73
N LYS A 20 19.13 -7.33 6.33
CA LYS A 20 20.38 -7.20 5.57
C LYS A 20 20.45 -8.33 4.56
N LEU A 21 21.08 -8.10 3.40
CA LEU A 21 21.21 -9.13 2.37
C LEU A 21 21.84 -10.43 2.87
N GLU A 22 22.83 -10.34 3.77
CA GLU A 22 23.47 -11.50 4.40
C GLU A 22 22.49 -12.31 5.27
N ASP A 23 21.69 -11.65 6.10
CA ASP A 23 20.68 -12.28 6.95
C ASP A 23 19.55 -12.88 6.10
N ALA A 24 19.10 -12.18 5.06
CA ALA A 24 18.10 -12.66 4.13
C ALA A 24 18.56 -13.93 3.41
N LYS A 25 19.83 -13.99 3.00
CA LYS A 25 20.42 -15.18 2.37
C LYS A 25 20.46 -16.37 3.35
N ALA A 26 20.87 -16.12 4.60
CA ALA A 26 20.95 -17.17 5.63
C ALA A 26 19.57 -17.70 6.06
N ARG A 27 18.52 -16.86 5.97
CA ARG A 27 17.17 -17.17 6.47
C ARG A 27 16.10 -17.01 5.39
N PHE A 28 16.43 -17.34 4.14
CA PHE A 28 15.55 -17.05 3.01
C PHE A 28 14.15 -17.69 3.14
N SER A 29 14.07 -18.92 3.66
CA SER A 29 12.78 -19.59 3.91
C SER A 29 11.88 -18.81 4.88
N GLU A 30 12.47 -18.13 5.86
CA GLU A 30 11.73 -17.28 6.79
C GLU A 30 11.27 -15.99 6.11
N VAL A 31 12.13 -15.36 5.30
CA VAL A 31 11.74 -14.19 4.48
C VAL A 31 10.53 -14.55 3.62
N VAL A 32 10.56 -15.70 2.95
CA VAL A 32 9.46 -16.19 2.11
C VAL A 32 8.19 -16.42 2.94
N ARG A 33 8.29 -17.10 4.09
CA ARG A 33 7.13 -17.33 4.97
C ARG A 33 6.50 -16.01 5.41
N ARG A 34 7.31 -15.05 5.87
CA ARG A 34 6.83 -13.73 6.28
C ARG A 34 6.25 -12.93 5.12
N ALA A 35 6.84 -13.02 3.92
CA ALA A 35 6.29 -12.40 2.72
C ALA A 35 4.88 -12.91 2.37
N GLN A 36 4.57 -14.17 2.71
CA GLN A 36 3.25 -14.76 2.50
C GLN A 36 2.26 -14.43 3.63
N SER A 37 2.69 -14.44 4.91
CA SER A 37 1.79 -14.32 6.05
C SER A 37 1.71 -12.92 6.67
N GLU A 38 2.79 -12.14 6.60
CA GLU A 38 2.94 -10.84 7.26
C GLU A 38 3.01 -9.69 6.24
N GLY A 39 3.15 -9.99 4.94
CA GLY A 39 3.25 -9.01 3.87
C GLY A 39 4.69 -8.65 3.49
N PRO A 40 4.90 -7.56 2.73
CA PRO A 40 6.17 -7.25 2.07
C PRO A 40 7.39 -7.20 3.00
N GLN A 41 8.48 -7.87 2.60
CA GLN A 41 9.73 -7.94 3.35
C GLN A 41 10.83 -7.16 2.65
N ARG A 42 11.36 -6.12 3.30
CA ARG A 42 12.38 -5.24 2.71
C ARG A 42 13.78 -5.80 2.94
N VAL A 43 14.62 -5.79 1.92
CA VAL A 43 16.03 -6.22 1.97
C VAL A 43 16.95 -5.06 1.62
N THR A 44 18.03 -4.93 2.37
CA THR A 44 19.00 -3.83 2.27
C THR A 44 20.40 -4.35 1.92
N VAL A 45 21.16 -3.55 1.18
CA VAL A 45 22.58 -3.76 0.88
C VAL A 45 23.36 -2.55 1.42
N ARG A 46 24.33 -2.80 2.31
CA ARG A 46 25.12 -1.73 2.96
C ARG A 46 24.23 -0.63 3.58
N GLY A 47 23.14 -1.04 4.22
CA GLY A 47 22.18 -0.15 4.89
C GLY A 47 21.25 0.64 3.97
N ARG A 48 21.30 0.42 2.65
CA ARG A 48 20.40 1.05 1.68
C ARG A 48 19.37 0.05 1.16
N ASP A 49 18.16 0.52 0.95
CA ASP A 49 17.10 -0.29 0.33
C ASP A 49 17.54 -0.82 -1.02
N ALA A 50 17.39 -2.13 -1.22
CA ALA A 50 17.82 -2.80 -2.44
C ALA A 50 16.64 -3.47 -3.15
N VAL A 51 15.87 -4.30 -2.43
CA VAL A 51 14.71 -5.00 -2.97
C VAL A 51 13.62 -5.18 -1.91
N VAL A 52 12.40 -5.49 -2.36
CA VAL A 52 11.30 -5.93 -1.50
C VAL A 52 10.82 -7.28 -2.01
N VAL A 53 10.69 -8.26 -1.11
CA VAL A 53 10.13 -9.58 -1.40
C VAL A 53 8.65 -9.58 -1.04
N ILE A 54 7.79 -9.93 -1.99
CA ILE A 54 6.34 -10.06 -1.81
C ILE A 54 5.88 -11.45 -2.27
N SER A 55 4.72 -11.89 -1.78
CA SER A 55 4.10 -13.11 -2.31
C SER A 55 3.62 -12.89 -3.74
N VAL A 56 3.54 -13.97 -4.52
CA VAL A 56 3.00 -13.92 -5.89
C VAL A 56 1.55 -13.44 -5.88
N ALA A 57 0.73 -13.92 -4.93
CA ALA A 57 -0.65 -13.47 -4.79
C ALA A 57 -0.79 -11.97 -4.55
N GLU A 58 0.15 -11.36 -3.82
CA GLU A 58 0.16 -9.91 -3.62
C GLU A 58 0.65 -9.18 -4.88
N LEU A 59 1.67 -9.71 -5.56
CA LEU A 59 2.10 -9.16 -6.85
C LEU A 59 0.96 -9.17 -7.87
N ASP A 60 0.22 -10.27 -7.98
CA ASP A 60 -0.89 -10.42 -8.91
C ASP A 60 -2.03 -9.43 -8.64
N ARG A 61 -2.25 -9.05 -7.37
CA ARG A 61 -3.22 -8.01 -7.00
C ARG A 61 -2.76 -6.60 -7.38
N LEU A 62 -1.47 -6.34 -7.27
CA LEU A 62 -0.88 -5.03 -7.55
C LEU A 62 -0.70 -4.79 -9.04
N LEU A 63 -0.50 -5.85 -9.82
CA LEU A 63 -0.34 -5.74 -11.26
C LEU A 63 -1.70 -5.60 -11.97
N PRO A 64 -1.74 -4.84 -13.09
CA PRO A 64 -2.91 -4.80 -13.94
C PRO A 64 -3.26 -6.20 -14.42
N GLN A 65 -4.53 -6.59 -14.27
CA GLN A 65 -5.04 -7.88 -14.74
C GLN A 65 -4.96 -8.05 -16.26
N ASP A 66 -4.92 -6.93 -16.99
CA ASP A 66 -4.82 -6.88 -18.45
C ASP A 66 -3.77 -5.84 -18.86
N PRO A 67 -2.58 -6.26 -19.33
CA PRO A 67 -1.51 -5.37 -19.75
C PRO A 67 -1.85 -4.52 -20.99
N SER A 68 -2.87 -4.92 -21.75
CA SER A 68 -3.30 -4.19 -22.95
C SER A 68 -4.19 -2.98 -22.62
N LYS A 69 -4.72 -2.91 -21.39
CA LYS A 69 -5.52 -1.77 -20.96
C LYS A 69 -4.61 -0.57 -20.72
N PRO A 70 -4.97 0.61 -21.26
CA PRO A 70 -4.24 1.82 -20.95
C PRO A 70 -4.24 2.05 -19.44
N ALA A 71 -3.13 2.61 -18.94
CA ALA A 71 -3.11 3.11 -17.58
C ALA A 71 -4.25 4.11 -17.38
N PHE A 72 -4.73 4.21 -16.15
CA PHE A 72 -5.90 5.03 -15.81
C PHE A 72 -5.80 6.47 -16.32
N LEU A 73 -4.62 7.09 -16.21
CA LEU A 73 -4.38 8.47 -16.67
C LEU A 73 -4.52 8.62 -18.19
N PRO A 74 -3.78 7.87 -19.05
CA PRO A 74 -4.01 7.88 -20.49
C PRO A 74 -5.45 7.55 -20.91
N PHE A 75 -6.11 6.65 -20.17
CA PHE A 75 -7.53 6.35 -20.39
C PHE A 75 -8.40 7.60 -20.17
N LEU A 76 -8.24 8.30 -19.04
CA LEU A 76 -9.00 9.50 -18.72
C LEU A 76 -8.74 10.64 -19.70
N GLU A 77 -7.48 10.84 -20.11
CA GLU A 77 -7.12 11.84 -21.12
C GLU A 77 -7.81 11.55 -22.46
N GLY A 78 -7.93 10.27 -22.83
CA GLY A 78 -8.62 9.83 -24.04
C GLY A 78 -10.16 9.99 -24.01
N LEU A 79 -10.77 10.26 -22.85
CA LEU A 79 -12.22 10.44 -22.74
C LEU A 79 -12.71 11.80 -23.25
N GLY A 80 -11.81 12.75 -23.52
CA GLY A 80 -12.19 14.06 -24.05
C GLY A 80 -13.12 14.84 -23.11
N LEU A 81 -12.90 14.75 -21.80
CA LEU A 81 -13.74 15.38 -20.76
C LEU A 81 -13.59 16.91 -20.66
N GLU A 82 -13.08 17.54 -21.72
CA GLU A 82 -12.93 18.99 -21.81
C GLU A 82 -14.32 19.65 -21.72
N GLY A 83 -14.50 20.52 -20.72
CA GLY A 83 -15.76 21.24 -20.51
C GLY A 83 -16.81 20.48 -19.68
N LEU A 84 -16.49 19.33 -19.09
CA LEU A 84 -17.39 18.66 -18.15
C LEU A 84 -17.55 19.50 -16.88
N ASN A 85 -18.78 19.87 -16.52
CA ASN A 85 -19.04 20.51 -15.24
C ASN A 85 -18.94 19.47 -14.11
N LEU A 86 -17.89 19.58 -13.30
CA LEU A 86 -17.62 18.67 -12.17
C LEU A 86 -18.28 19.12 -10.86
N GLU A 87 -19.07 20.19 -10.89
CA GLU A 87 -19.82 20.60 -9.71
C GLU A 87 -20.81 19.50 -9.30
N ARG A 88 -20.72 19.12 -8.02
CA ARG A 88 -21.65 18.16 -7.44
C ARG A 88 -23.03 18.82 -7.35
N GLU A 89 -23.96 18.34 -8.15
CA GLU A 89 -25.37 18.68 -7.99
C GLU A 89 -25.86 18.22 -6.60
N VAL A 90 -26.53 19.12 -5.87
CA VAL A 90 -27.07 18.81 -4.56
C VAL A 90 -28.39 18.06 -4.75
N ASP A 91 -28.31 16.75 -4.93
CA ASP A 91 -29.46 15.85 -4.86
C ASP A 91 -29.75 15.49 -3.39
N LEU A 92 -30.91 15.90 -2.89
CA LEU A 92 -31.35 15.63 -1.52
C LEU A 92 -32.05 14.27 -1.38
N GLY A 93 -32.04 13.44 -2.42
CA GLY A 93 -32.69 12.14 -2.43
C GLY A 93 -34.19 12.25 -2.62
N ARG A 94 -34.84 11.08 -2.79
CA ARG A 94 -36.29 10.97 -2.98
C ARG A 94 -36.97 10.72 -1.63
N ASP A 95 -38.10 11.38 -1.39
CA ASP A 95 -38.93 11.08 -0.22
C ASP A 95 -39.38 9.62 -0.25
N VAL A 96 -38.92 8.82 0.71
CA VAL A 96 -39.34 7.43 0.89
C VAL A 96 -40.32 7.40 2.06
N ALA A 97 -41.57 7.01 1.81
CA ALA A 97 -42.53 6.72 2.88
C ALA A 97 -42.16 5.40 3.55
N LEU A 98 -41.96 5.44 4.88
CA LEU A 98 -41.71 4.27 5.73
C LEU A 98 -43.02 3.58 6.14
#